data_AF-A0A6I2WKQ7-F1
#
_entry.id   AF-A0A6I2WKQ7-F1
#
_cell.length_a   1.000
_cell.length_b   1.000
_cell.length_c   1.000
_cell.angle_alpha   90.00
_cell.angle_beta   90.00
_cell.angle_gamma   90.00
#
_symmetry.space_group_name_H-M   'P 1'
#
loop_
_entity.id
_entity.type
_entity.pdbx_description
1 polymer ?
#
loop_
_entity_poly.entity_id
_entity_poly.type
_entity_poly.pdbx_seq_one_letter_code
_entity_poly.pdbx_strand_id
1 'polypeptide(L)'
;MVEKTAIDLHRVTAILVVHDGALWLPEVVASIASQSRSVDQIIAIDTGSIDASAKLLKGAKIPTLSAPRDAGFGSAIQLGVEKLPASVSAAHEWLWILHDDCAPTPTALEKLLEAVIERPQVVMAGPKLLGWHDRTHLLEVGVSIAGNGARWTGLEKNEYDQGQRDGVTDVLSVSTAGVLIRRDVFEELGGFDPELALFRDDVDFGWRARVAGHAVIVVSDAVAFHAQASATERRTIDVGGALLHRPLLLDRRNAAYVLLANSSWWLLPWLSIQLLGSAIGRALVYLVAKLPGYASDELLAVATLLIRPGAILNARKNRKKTRMISPRVVASYIPPRWSQLRLSLSNIAESIRERLLPTDAEPTPSSIELNEDEDLLVPISTAKWSSLLRKPQLVATIAILFFTIVWSRNRLGSLVGGALPATPESAMDLWRSYLESWHQVGMGSTIASPTWVALIAALSTILFGKSALFISLFFLMAPLLMVITS
;
A
#
# COMPACT_ATOMS: atom_id res chain seq x y z
N MET A 1 -11.14 49.58 14.66
CA MET A 1 -10.85 48.72 13.51
C MET A 1 -9.94 47.63 14.03
N VAL A 2 -10.46 46.40 14.19
CA VAL A 2 -9.63 45.26 14.57
C VAL A 2 -8.78 44.93 13.36
N GLU A 3 -7.47 45.02 13.52
CA GLU A 3 -6.50 44.66 12.49
C GLU A 3 -6.73 43.19 12.15
N LYS A 4 -7.21 42.90 10.93
CA LYS A 4 -7.38 41.51 10.49
C LYS A 4 -6.01 40.85 10.50
N THR A 5 -5.85 39.83 11.32
CA THR A 5 -4.66 38.98 11.32
C THR A 5 -4.48 38.40 9.91
N ALA A 6 -3.24 38.17 9.45
CA ALA A 6 -2.99 37.61 8.11
C ALA A 6 -3.75 36.30 7.85
N ILE A 7 -4.00 35.53 8.92
CA ILE A 7 -4.81 34.30 8.94
C ILE A 7 -6.27 34.55 8.50
N ASP A 8 -6.85 35.71 8.83
CA ASP A 8 -8.25 36.06 8.53
C ASP A 8 -8.48 36.45 7.07
N LEU A 9 -7.40 36.61 6.29
CA LEU A 9 -7.48 36.80 4.84
C LEU A 9 -7.70 35.47 4.10
N HIS A 10 -7.37 34.35 4.73
CA HIS A 10 -7.51 33.02 4.15
C HIS A 10 -8.89 32.44 4.45
N ARG A 11 -9.63 32.13 3.39
CA ARG A 11 -10.94 31.49 3.47
C ARG A 11 -10.79 29.97 3.44
N VAL A 12 -11.28 29.29 4.47
CA VAL A 12 -11.21 27.83 4.62
C VAL A 12 -12.59 27.22 4.50
N THR A 13 -12.72 26.29 3.56
CA THR A 13 -13.89 25.40 3.45
C THR A 13 -13.52 24.02 3.96
N ALA A 14 -14.14 23.58 5.05
CA ALA A 14 -14.06 22.20 5.51
C ALA A 14 -14.96 21.29 4.67
N ILE A 15 -14.37 20.22 4.14
CA ILE A 15 -15.05 19.18 3.37
C ILE A 15 -14.91 17.87 4.15
N LEU A 16 -15.99 17.43 4.78
CA LEU A 16 -16.06 16.22 5.59
C LEU A 16 -16.69 15.08 4.77
N VAL A 17 -15.95 14.03 4.45
CA VAL A 17 -16.52 12.86 3.76
C VAL A 17 -16.89 11.79 4.79
N VAL A 18 -18.11 11.27 4.70
CA VAL A 18 -18.69 10.33 5.67
C VAL A 18 -19.16 9.06 4.97
N HIS A 19 -18.83 7.90 5.56
CA HIS A 19 -19.28 6.58 5.10
C HIS A 19 -19.38 5.62 6.28
N ASP A 20 -20.57 5.42 6.84
CA ASP A 20 -20.74 4.55 8.02
C ASP A 20 -19.75 4.88 9.15
N GLY A 21 -19.74 6.14 9.58
CA GLY A 21 -18.84 6.70 10.57
C GLY A 21 -19.47 7.02 11.92
N ALA A 22 -20.66 6.47 12.22
CA ALA A 22 -21.42 6.86 13.42
C ALA A 22 -20.64 6.72 14.72
N LEU A 23 -19.66 5.81 14.78
CA LEU A 23 -18.80 5.59 15.92
C LEU A 23 -17.86 6.79 16.21
N TRP A 24 -17.24 7.35 15.17
CA TRP A 24 -16.19 8.39 15.31
C TRP A 24 -16.72 9.80 15.09
N LEU A 25 -17.76 9.92 14.26
CA LEU A 25 -18.30 11.18 13.78
C LEU A 25 -18.67 12.19 14.89
N PRO A 26 -19.22 11.80 16.06
CA PRO A 26 -19.50 12.76 17.14
C PRO A 26 -18.25 13.51 17.62
N GLU A 27 -17.13 12.80 17.82
CA GLU A 27 -15.87 13.40 18.23
C GLU A 27 -15.28 14.24 17.10
N VAL A 28 -15.34 13.78 15.85
CA VAL A 28 -14.90 14.55 14.68
C VAL A 28 -15.66 15.87 14.55
N VAL A 29 -17.00 15.84 14.63
CA VAL A 29 -17.83 17.06 14.56
C VAL A 29 -17.51 18.02 15.70
N ALA A 30 -17.37 17.51 16.93
CA ALA A 30 -17.00 18.34 18.07
C ALA A 30 -15.62 18.98 17.88
N SER A 31 -14.65 18.22 17.35
CA SER A 31 -13.28 18.68 17.12
C SER A 31 -13.21 19.81 16.08
N ILE A 32 -13.98 19.73 15.00
CA ILE A 32 -14.10 20.78 13.97
C ILE A 32 -14.75 22.04 14.55
N ALA A 33 -15.79 21.88 15.37
CA ALA A 33 -16.48 23.00 16.01
C ALA A 33 -15.62 23.70 17.08
N SER A 34 -14.67 22.98 17.68
CA SER A 34 -13.80 23.47 18.76
C SER A 34 -12.51 24.15 18.28
N GLN A 35 -12.33 24.34 16.97
CA GLN A 35 -11.10 24.94 16.45
C GLN A 35 -10.91 26.38 16.95
N SER A 36 -9.69 26.75 17.36
CA SER A 36 -9.30 28.10 17.75
C SER A 36 -9.51 29.09 16.60
N ARG A 37 -9.16 28.67 15.38
CA ARG A 37 -9.59 29.30 14.12
C ARG A 37 -10.76 28.50 13.57
N SER A 38 -11.97 29.06 13.66
CA SER A 38 -13.18 28.45 13.06
C SER A 38 -13.03 28.29 11.54
N VAL A 39 -13.72 27.33 10.94
CA VAL A 39 -13.85 27.24 9.48
C VAL A 39 -14.85 28.27 8.96
N ASP A 40 -14.64 28.80 7.74
CA ASP A 40 -15.56 29.80 7.16
C ASP A 40 -16.80 29.16 6.52
N GLN A 41 -16.63 27.92 6.04
CA GLN A 41 -17.70 27.10 5.50
C GLN A 41 -17.43 25.64 5.82
N ILE A 42 -18.48 24.86 6.06
CA ILE A 42 -18.41 23.41 6.22
C ILE A 42 -19.45 22.75 5.32
N ILE A 43 -19.05 21.67 4.67
CA ILE A 43 -19.93 20.78 3.93
C ILE A 43 -19.56 19.33 4.21
N ALA A 44 -20.57 18.52 4.49
CA ALA A 44 -20.41 17.08 4.60
C ALA A 44 -20.87 16.40 3.30
N ILE A 45 -20.21 15.32 2.91
CA ILE A 45 -20.61 14.46 1.81
C ILE A 45 -20.81 13.06 2.36
N ASP A 46 -22.08 12.66 2.47
CA ASP A 46 -22.48 11.33 2.90
C ASP A 46 -22.52 10.40 1.69
N THR A 47 -21.62 9.42 1.66
CA THR A 47 -21.48 8.42 0.60
C THR A 47 -22.38 7.22 0.87
N GLY A 48 -23.68 7.49 1.04
CA GLY A 48 -24.70 6.46 1.20
C GLY A 48 -24.59 5.65 2.49
N SER A 49 -24.33 6.30 3.63
CA SER A 49 -24.28 5.64 4.94
C SER A 49 -25.61 4.96 5.29
N ILE A 50 -25.54 3.77 5.87
CA ILE A 50 -26.68 2.95 6.33
C ILE A 50 -26.80 2.95 7.86
N ASP A 51 -25.79 3.46 8.57
CA ASP A 51 -25.78 3.59 10.02
C ASP A 51 -26.44 4.92 10.50
N ALA A 52 -26.11 5.35 11.73
CA ALA A 52 -26.63 6.60 12.29
C ALA A 52 -25.95 7.89 11.76
N SER A 53 -24.95 7.80 10.87
CA SER A 53 -24.14 8.94 10.42
C SER A 53 -24.97 10.07 9.83
N ALA A 54 -25.91 9.77 8.94
CA ALA A 54 -26.78 10.77 8.32
C ALA A 54 -27.62 11.53 9.38
N LYS A 55 -28.07 10.84 10.44
CA LYS A 55 -28.81 11.46 11.54
C LYS A 55 -27.91 12.36 12.38
N LEU A 56 -26.67 11.93 12.64
CA LEU A 56 -25.68 12.71 13.39
C LEU A 56 -25.32 14.00 12.66
N LEU A 57 -25.06 13.95 11.34
CA LEU A 57 -24.81 15.14 10.52
C LEU A 57 -25.98 16.14 10.57
N LYS A 58 -27.21 15.62 10.46
CA LYS A 58 -28.43 16.44 10.58
C LYS A 58 -28.56 17.07 11.96
N GLY A 59 -28.28 16.32 13.03
CA GLY A 59 -28.28 16.80 14.41
C GLY A 59 -27.24 17.91 14.65
N ALA A 60 -26.07 17.77 14.04
CA ALA A 60 -25.00 18.77 14.04
C ALA A 60 -25.28 20.00 13.16
N LYS A 61 -26.37 19.99 12.39
CA LYS A 61 -26.75 21.06 11.44
C LYS A 61 -25.68 21.35 10.38
N ILE A 62 -24.90 20.34 9.98
CA ILE A 62 -23.90 20.47 8.91
C ILE A 62 -24.59 20.30 7.55
N PRO A 63 -24.44 21.26 6.61
CA PRO A 63 -24.94 21.10 5.25
C PRO A 63 -24.37 19.83 4.62
N THR A 64 -25.25 18.91 4.18
CA THR A 64 -24.85 17.58 3.72
C THR A 64 -25.29 17.36 2.28
N LEU A 65 -24.37 16.86 1.44
CA LEU A 65 -24.66 16.32 0.12
C LEU A 65 -24.69 14.80 0.20
N SER A 66 -25.60 14.19 -0.56
CA SER A 66 -25.67 12.74 -0.68
C SER A 66 -24.97 12.30 -1.96
N ALA A 67 -24.09 11.31 -1.85
CA ALA A 67 -23.41 10.65 -2.96
C ALA A 67 -23.77 9.15 -3.00
N PRO A 68 -23.64 8.49 -4.17
CA PRO A 68 -23.82 7.04 -4.26
C PRO A 68 -22.90 6.30 -3.30
N ARG A 69 -23.36 5.15 -2.80
CA ARG A 69 -22.59 4.35 -1.82
C ARG A 69 -21.26 3.84 -2.36
N ASP A 70 -21.20 3.60 -3.66
CA ASP A 70 -20.01 3.15 -4.38
C ASP A 70 -19.08 4.28 -4.86
N ALA A 71 -19.44 5.53 -4.55
CA ALA A 71 -18.61 6.68 -4.88
C ALA A 71 -17.27 6.61 -4.16
N GLY A 72 -16.19 6.83 -4.91
CA GLY A 72 -14.86 6.99 -4.33
C GLY A 72 -14.74 8.28 -3.52
N PHE A 73 -13.80 8.30 -2.59
CA PHE A 73 -13.48 9.44 -1.73
C PHE A 73 -13.16 10.70 -2.55
N GLY A 74 -12.29 10.58 -3.57
CA GLY A 74 -11.96 11.69 -4.46
C GLY A 74 -13.17 12.26 -5.21
N SER A 75 -14.08 11.39 -5.65
CA SER A 75 -15.32 11.79 -6.32
C SER A 75 -16.29 12.50 -5.37
N ALA A 76 -16.36 12.06 -4.11
CA ALA A 76 -17.16 12.72 -3.07
C ALA A 76 -16.64 14.13 -2.78
N ILE A 77 -15.32 14.32 -2.70
CA ILE A 77 -14.71 15.65 -2.55
C ILE A 77 -15.00 16.53 -3.76
N GLN A 78 -14.84 15.99 -4.96
CA GLN A 78 -15.12 16.72 -6.21
C GLN A 78 -16.58 17.23 -6.24
N LEU A 79 -17.55 16.40 -5.83
CA LEU A 79 -18.96 16.80 -5.69
C LEU A 79 -19.12 17.97 -4.70
N GLY A 80 -18.39 17.96 -3.58
CA GLY A 80 -18.38 19.05 -2.61
C GLY A 80 -17.82 20.35 -3.20
N VAL A 81 -16.66 20.27 -3.88
CA VAL A 81 -15.97 21.41 -4.50
C VAL A 81 -16.83 22.06 -5.59
N GLU A 82 -17.51 21.27 -6.41
CA GLU A 82 -18.41 21.76 -7.48
C GLU A 82 -19.62 22.55 -6.95
N LYS A 83 -20.01 22.35 -5.68
CA LYS A 83 -21.08 23.11 -5.03
C LYS A 83 -20.60 24.38 -4.35
N LEU A 84 -19.29 24.61 -4.27
CA LEU A 84 -18.75 25.83 -3.69
C LEU A 84 -18.99 27.02 -4.62
N PRO A 85 -19.19 28.23 -4.08
CA PRO A 85 -19.26 29.43 -4.90
C PRO A 85 -17.97 29.60 -5.70
N ALA A 86 -18.05 30.35 -6.80
CA ALA A 86 -16.88 30.70 -7.60
C ALA A 86 -15.80 31.32 -6.70
N SER A 87 -14.55 30.91 -6.92
CA SER A 87 -13.41 31.43 -6.16
C SER A 87 -13.29 32.94 -6.34
N VAL A 88 -13.21 33.66 -5.22
CA VAL A 88 -13.08 35.11 -5.16
C VAL A 88 -11.60 35.52 -5.12
N SER A 89 -10.75 34.71 -4.48
CA SER A 89 -9.30 34.92 -4.43
C SER A 89 -8.54 33.59 -4.49
N ALA A 90 -8.06 33.24 -5.70
CA ALA A 90 -7.43 31.97 -5.98
C ALA A 90 -6.31 31.58 -4.98
N ALA A 91 -5.48 32.54 -4.57
CA ALA A 91 -4.34 32.30 -3.68
C ALA A 91 -4.70 32.21 -2.18
N HIS A 92 -5.92 32.59 -1.78
CA HIS A 92 -6.33 32.66 -0.37
C HIS A 92 -7.49 31.71 -0.02
N GLU A 93 -7.93 30.87 -0.96
CA GLU A 93 -8.97 29.86 -0.72
C GLU A 93 -8.35 28.48 -0.48
N TRP A 94 -8.72 27.88 0.63
CA TRP A 94 -8.23 26.57 1.06
C TRP A 94 -9.38 25.58 1.29
N LEU A 95 -9.15 24.34 0.89
CA LEU A 95 -10.00 23.19 1.15
C LEU A 95 -9.38 22.41 2.29
N TRP A 96 -10.08 22.31 3.42
CA TRP A 96 -9.67 21.47 4.53
C TRP A 96 -10.43 20.16 4.47
N ILE A 97 -9.76 19.12 3.98
CA ILE A 97 -10.37 17.81 3.72
C ILE A 97 -10.25 16.97 4.99
N LEU A 98 -11.37 16.40 5.42
CA LEU A 98 -11.49 15.65 6.67
C LEU A 98 -12.18 14.32 6.43
N HIS A 99 -11.70 13.29 7.13
CA HIS A 99 -12.37 12.00 7.20
C HIS A 99 -13.32 11.99 8.39
N ASP A 100 -14.33 11.12 8.34
CA ASP A 100 -15.25 10.86 9.44
C ASP A 100 -14.63 10.13 10.64
N ASP A 101 -13.40 9.63 10.48
CA ASP A 101 -12.61 8.95 11.51
C ASP A 101 -11.31 9.72 11.88
N CYS A 102 -11.31 11.05 11.66
CA CYS A 102 -10.19 11.96 11.95
C CYS A 102 -10.61 13.15 12.82
N ALA A 103 -10.11 13.22 14.06
CA ALA A 103 -10.41 14.29 15.01
C ALA A 103 -9.20 15.25 15.18
N PRO A 104 -9.17 16.42 14.50
CA PRO A 104 -8.15 17.44 14.71
C PRO A 104 -8.17 18.05 16.12
N THR A 105 -6.99 18.32 16.68
CA THR A 105 -6.88 19.09 17.94
C THR A 105 -7.36 20.54 17.76
N PRO A 106 -7.77 21.26 18.84
CA PRO A 106 -8.33 22.60 18.73
C PRO A 106 -7.48 23.62 17.96
N THR A 107 -6.15 23.50 17.97
CA THR A 107 -5.25 24.44 17.30
C THR A 107 -4.82 23.99 15.90
N ALA A 108 -5.30 22.84 15.41
CA ALA A 108 -4.79 22.22 14.20
C ALA A 108 -4.94 23.12 12.96
N LEU A 109 -6.13 23.69 12.73
CA LEU A 109 -6.36 24.54 11.57
C LEU A 109 -5.53 25.83 11.62
N GLU A 110 -5.43 26.45 12.81
CA GLU A 110 -4.61 27.64 13.04
C GLU A 110 -3.13 27.37 12.68
N LYS A 111 -2.57 26.26 13.18
CA LYS A 111 -1.17 25.86 12.89
C LYS A 111 -0.92 25.53 11.41
N LEU A 112 -1.88 24.90 10.74
CA LEU A 112 -1.78 24.66 9.30
C LEU A 112 -1.75 25.98 8.51
N LEU A 113 -2.60 26.94 8.88
CA LEU A 113 -2.66 28.26 8.23
C LEU A 113 -1.41 29.08 8.48
N GLU A 114 -0.92 29.13 9.72
CA GLU A 114 0.35 29.80 10.07
C GLU A 114 1.49 29.30 9.15
N ALA A 115 1.63 27.99 9.00
CA ALA A 115 2.71 27.39 8.23
C ALA A 115 2.66 27.70 6.71
N VAL A 116 1.46 27.76 6.12
CA VAL A 116 1.30 28.06 4.68
C VAL A 116 1.40 29.55 4.37
N ILE A 117 1.02 30.42 5.31
CA ILE A 117 1.19 31.89 5.18
C ILE A 117 2.67 32.25 5.09
N GLU A 118 3.51 31.60 5.91
CA GLU A 118 4.97 31.78 5.87
C GLU A 118 5.61 31.27 4.57
N ARG A 119 4.93 30.39 3.82
CA ARG A 119 5.49 29.66 2.67
C ARG A 119 4.53 29.67 1.47
N PRO A 120 4.45 30.76 0.70
CA PRO A 120 3.50 30.91 -0.41
C PRO A 120 3.58 29.84 -1.53
N GLN A 121 4.72 29.14 -1.64
CA GLN A 121 4.94 28.03 -2.58
C GLN A 121 4.25 26.72 -2.17
N VAL A 122 3.79 26.63 -0.92
CA VAL A 122 3.11 25.46 -0.38
C VAL A 122 1.65 25.46 -0.81
N VAL A 123 1.19 24.33 -1.30
CA VAL A 123 -0.19 24.15 -1.80
C VAL A 123 -0.94 23.03 -1.08
N MET A 124 -0.22 22.25 -0.27
CA MET A 124 -0.75 21.12 0.48
C MET A 124 0.01 21.06 1.81
N ALA A 125 -0.71 21.14 2.91
CA ALA A 125 -0.18 21.04 4.26
C ALA A 125 -1.01 20.04 5.06
N GLY A 126 -0.37 19.15 5.82
CA GLY A 126 -1.09 18.14 6.61
C GLY A 126 -0.59 18.07 8.05
N PRO A 127 -1.45 17.61 8.96
CA PRO A 127 -1.12 17.46 10.36
C PRO A 127 -0.22 16.24 10.63
N LYS A 128 0.39 16.21 11.80
CA LYS A 128 0.89 14.99 12.45
C LYS A 128 -0.32 14.16 12.90
N LEU A 129 -0.37 12.90 12.46
CA LEU A 129 -1.44 11.97 12.78
C LEU A 129 -1.01 11.04 13.92
N LEU A 130 -1.83 11.01 14.96
CA LEU A 130 -1.68 10.14 16.13
C LEU A 130 -2.81 9.11 16.16
N GLY A 131 -2.60 8.03 16.91
CA GLY A 131 -3.61 7.00 17.11
C GLY A 131 -4.90 7.56 17.72
N TRP A 132 -6.05 7.06 17.27
CA TRP A 132 -7.35 7.43 17.83
C TRP A 132 -7.47 7.12 19.33
N HIS A 133 -7.10 5.89 19.71
CA HIS A 133 -7.15 5.43 21.10
C HIS A 133 -5.84 5.74 21.84
N ASP A 134 -4.70 5.28 21.29
CA ASP A 134 -3.38 5.68 21.78
C ASP A 134 -2.97 7.00 21.13
N ARG A 135 -3.35 8.09 21.80
CA ARG A 135 -3.06 9.47 21.40
C ARG A 135 -1.57 9.83 21.46
N THR A 136 -0.71 8.93 21.91
CA THR A 136 0.75 9.13 21.92
C THR A 136 1.44 8.35 20.80
N HIS A 137 0.74 7.44 20.12
CA HIS A 137 1.32 6.66 19.04
C HIS A 137 1.31 7.42 17.71
N LEU A 138 2.49 7.59 17.10
CA LEU A 138 2.66 8.20 15.78
C LEU A 138 2.16 7.27 14.66
N LEU A 139 1.10 7.69 13.98
CA LEU A 139 0.65 7.03 12.75
C LEU A 139 1.38 7.59 11.54
N GLU A 140 1.42 8.93 11.41
CA GLU A 140 1.98 9.59 10.23
C GLU A 140 2.56 10.98 10.55
N VAL A 141 3.75 11.29 10.02
CA VAL A 141 4.34 12.64 10.00
C VAL A 141 4.78 12.95 8.57
N GLY A 142 3.79 12.94 7.68
CA GLY A 142 4.01 12.92 6.24
C GLY A 142 4.17 11.53 5.66
N VAL A 143 4.08 11.48 4.33
CA VAL A 143 3.85 10.25 3.57
C VAL A 143 4.71 10.25 2.33
N SER A 144 5.28 9.08 2.06
CA SER A 144 5.98 8.76 0.83
C SER A 144 5.58 7.37 0.32
N ILE A 145 6.17 6.99 -0.82
CA ILE A 145 6.00 5.68 -1.43
C ILE A 145 7.37 5.06 -1.71
N ALA A 146 7.55 3.84 -1.24
CA ALA A 146 8.75 3.07 -1.49
C ALA A 146 8.78 2.58 -2.95
N GLY A 147 9.98 2.24 -3.45
CA GLY A 147 10.15 1.77 -4.83
C GLY A 147 9.41 0.47 -5.19
N ASN A 148 8.88 -0.26 -4.20
CA ASN A 148 8.03 -1.44 -4.38
C ASN A 148 6.52 -1.13 -4.25
N GLY A 149 6.14 0.14 -4.13
CA GLY A 149 4.76 0.60 -3.96
C GLY A 149 4.29 0.67 -2.51
N ALA A 150 5.07 0.22 -1.53
CA ALA A 150 4.64 0.28 -0.13
C ALA A 150 4.50 1.73 0.35
N ARG A 151 3.49 1.98 1.20
CA ARG A 151 3.37 3.25 1.94
C ARG A 151 4.59 3.39 2.84
N TRP A 152 5.15 4.58 2.89
CA TRP A 152 6.30 4.87 3.72
C TRP A 152 6.06 6.14 4.54
N THR A 153 5.98 6.01 5.85
CA THR A 153 5.86 7.14 6.79
C THR A 153 7.22 7.55 7.35
N GLY A 154 8.24 6.68 7.26
CA GLY A 154 9.54 6.89 7.90
C GLY A 154 9.53 6.71 9.42
N LEU A 155 8.42 6.18 9.95
CA LEU A 155 8.25 5.88 11.36
C LEU A 155 8.60 4.42 11.66
N GLU A 156 9.09 4.19 12.87
CA GLU A 156 9.22 2.85 13.43
C GLU A 156 7.86 2.28 13.83
N LYS A 157 7.76 0.95 13.91
CA LYS A 157 6.51 0.32 14.36
C LYS A 157 6.28 0.74 15.81
N ASN A 158 5.06 1.17 16.14
CA ASN A 158 4.69 1.62 17.49
C ASN A 158 5.57 2.80 17.99
N GLU A 159 6.08 3.65 17.09
CA GLU A 159 6.82 4.85 17.49
C GLU A 159 5.91 5.79 18.30
N TYR A 160 6.38 6.23 19.47
CA TYR A 160 5.68 7.17 20.34
C TYR A 160 6.09 8.61 20.02
N ASP A 161 5.17 9.55 20.19
CA ASP A 161 5.43 10.97 20.07
C ASP A 161 6.08 11.51 21.34
N GLN A 162 7.35 11.86 21.22
CA GLN A 162 8.15 12.51 22.26
C GLN A 162 8.69 13.87 21.76
N GLY A 163 8.07 14.41 20.70
CA GLY A 163 8.52 15.64 20.03
C GLY A 163 9.73 15.45 19.11
N GLN A 164 10.18 14.20 18.89
CA GLN A 164 11.34 13.90 18.03
C GLN A 164 11.10 14.15 16.55
N ARG A 165 9.83 14.34 16.14
CA ARG A 165 9.41 14.65 14.76
C ARG A 165 8.80 16.05 14.63
N ASP A 166 9.05 16.93 15.60
CA ASP A 166 8.48 18.27 15.59
C ASP A 166 9.20 19.21 14.60
N GLY A 167 8.45 20.18 14.08
CA GLY A 167 8.83 21.10 13.04
C GLY A 167 8.00 20.97 11.75
N VAL A 168 8.23 21.92 10.85
CA VAL A 168 7.64 21.93 9.50
C VAL A 168 8.63 21.29 8.54
N THR A 169 8.21 20.20 7.88
CA THR A 169 9.09 19.43 7.00
C THR A 169 8.50 19.27 5.60
N ASP A 170 9.36 19.38 4.59
CA ASP A 170 9.03 19.06 3.20
C ASP A 170 8.87 17.55 2.98
N VAL A 171 7.69 17.12 2.50
CA VAL A 171 7.35 15.71 2.30
C VAL A 171 6.80 15.44 0.89
N LEU A 172 6.77 14.18 0.43
CA LEU A 172 6.16 13.87 -0.86
C LEU A 172 4.66 14.18 -0.83
N SER A 173 3.98 13.71 0.20
CA SER A 173 2.56 13.95 0.44
C SER A 173 2.24 13.89 1.93
N VAL A 174 0.98 14.19 2.26
CA VAL A 174 0.37 14.06 3.59
C VAL A 174 -0.97 13.35 3.43
N SER A 175 -1.42 12.64 4.46
CA SER A 175 -2.71 11.94 4.43
C SER A 175 -3.86 12.90 4.15
N THR A 176 -4.87 12.43 3.44
CA THR A 176 -6.13 13.16 3.22
C THR A 176 -6.97 13.31 4.49
N ALA A 177 -6.60 12.63 5.58
CA ALA A 177 -7.18 12.81 6.90
C ALA A 177 -6.70 14.12 7.54
N GLY A 178 -7.38 15.23 7.25
CA GLY A 178 -7.08 16.55 7.84
C GLY A 178 -6.17 17.44 7.01
N VAL A 179 -5.99 17.15 5.71
CA VAL A 179 -5.14 17.95 4.83
C VAL A 179 -5.76 19.30 4.45
N LEU A 180 -4.95 20.34 4.43
CA LEU A 180 -5.27 21.66 3.90
C LEU A 180 -4.67 21.79 2.48
N ILE A 181 -5.51 21.97 1.46
CA ILE A 181 -5.10 22.10 0.05
C ILE A 181 -5.56 23.43 -0.53
N ARG A 182 -4.70 24.13 -1.26
CA ARG A 182 -5.07 25.38 -1.93
C ARG A 182 -6.01 25.10 -3.09
N ARG A 183 -7.16 25.78 -3.11
CA ARG A 183 -8.29 25.47 -4.00
C ARG A 183 -7.93 25.62 -5.48
N ASP A 184 -7.23 26.69 -5.84
CA ASP A 184 -6.81 26.97 -7.22
C ASP A 184 -6.00 25.82 -7.81
N VAL A 185 -5.04 25.30 -7.04
CA VAL A 185 -4.15 24.20 -7.45
C VAL A 185 -4.89 22.88 -7.43
N PHE A 186 -5.82 22.66 -6.48
CA PHE A 186 -6.68 21.49 -6.50
C PHE A 186 -7.50 21.43 -7.80
N GLU A 187 -8.12 22.53 -8.20
CA GLU A 187 -8.91 22.64 -9.44
C GLU A 187 -8.01 22.55 -10.69
N GLU A 188 -6.85 23.22 -10.71
CA GLU A 188 -5.88 23.17 -11.81
C GLU A 188 -5.37 21.75 -12.08
N LEU A 189 -5.07 21.00 -11.01
CA LEU A 189 -4.58 19.63 -11.11
C LEU A 189 -5.68 18.61 -11.41
N GLY A 190 -6.94 19.04 -11.51
CA GLY A 190 -8.10 18.20 -11.78
C GLY A 190 -8.53 17.35 -10.58
N GLY A 191 -8.29 17.82 -9.36
CA GLY A 191 -8.67 17.15 -8.12
C GLY A 191 -7.94 15.83 -7.86
N PHE A 192 -8.58 14.91 -7.15
CA PHE A 192 -8.10 13.54 -6.97
C PHE A 192 -8.35 12.69 -8.21
N ASP A 193 -7.47 11.71 -8.46
CA ASP A 193 -7.61 10.84 -9.63
C ASP A 193 -8.81 9.89 -9.44
N PRO A 194 -9.81 9.89 -10.34
CA PRO A 194 -11.01 9.06 -10.19
C PRO A 194 -10.73 7.55 -10.26
N GLU A 195 -9.57 7.12 -10.79
CA GLU A 195 -9.14 5.71 -10.73
C GLU A 195 -8.75 5.27 -9.30
N LEU A 196 -8.48 6.23 -8.42
CA LEU A 196 -8.13 6.03 -7.01
C LEU A 196 -9.35 6.26 -6.12
N ALA A 197 -10.32 5.35 -6.21
CA ALA A 197 -11.58 5.47 -5.46
C ALA A 197 -11.36 5.51 -3.92
N LEU A 198 -10.36 4.79 -3.41
CA LEU A 198 -9.94 4.83 -2.01
C LEU A 198 -8.46 4.42 -1.93
N PHE A 199 -7.73 5.04 -1.01
CA PHE A 199 -6.28 4.87 -0.80
C PHE A 199 -5.42 5.41 -1.94
N ARG A 200 -4.26 5.95 -1.55
CA ARG A 200 -3.19 6.45 -2.44
C ARG A 200 -3.53 7.70 -3.25
N ASP A 201 -4.75 8.19 -3.12
CA ASP A 201 -5.20 9.49 -3.58
C ASP A 201 -4.36 10.63 -2.99
N ASP A 202 -4.00 10.50 -1.71
CA ASP A 202 -3.03 11.34 -1.00
C ASP A 202 -1.68 11.42 -1.72
N VAL A 203 -1.00 10.28 -1.88
CA VAL A 203 0.33 10.20 -2.49
C VAL A 203 0.31 10.61 -3.96
N ASP A 204 -0.75 10.25 -4.70
CA ASP A 204 -0.88 10.63 -6.10
C ASP A 204 -1.01 12.14 -6.28
N PHE A 205 -1.90 12.78 -5.50
CA PHE A 205 -2.07 14.23 -5.55
C PHE A 205 -0.80 14.96 -5.13
N GLY A 206 -0.15 14.54 -4.03
CA GLY A 206 1.13 15.11 -3.59
C GLY A 206 2.23 14.99 -4.64
N TRP A 207 2.31 13.84 -5.33
CA TRP A 207 3.24 13.67 -6.45
C TRP A 207 2.93 14.65 -7.59
N ARG A 208 1.66 14.78 -7.99
CA ARG A 208 1.24 15.72 -9.05
C ARG A 208 1.55 17.16 -8.67
N ALA A 209 1.27 17.57 -7.42
CA ALA A 209 1.58 18.89 -6.91
C ALA A 209 3.08 19.20 -6.96
N ARG A 210 3.92 18.26 -6.50
CA ARG A 210 5.39 18.39 -6.58
C ARG A 210 5.85 18.54 -8.02
N VAL A 211 5.32 17.73 -8.94
CA VAL A 211 5.70 17.74 -10.38
C VAL A 211 5.11 18.94 -11.15
N ALA A 212 4.12 19.63 -10.60
CA ALA A 212 3.64 20.93 -11.05
C ALA A 212 4.51 22.09 -10.53
N GLY A 213 5.49 21.83 -9.65
CA GLY A 213 6.41 22.84 -9.13
C GLY A 213 6.03 23.40 -7.76
N HIS A 214 5.04 22.81 -7.09
CA HIS A 214 4.60 23.23 -5.76
C HIS A 214 5.27 22.47 -4.64
N ALA A 215 5.19 23.02 -3.42
CA ALA A 215 5.67 22.38 -2.21
C ALA A 215 4.52 21.74 -1.41
N VAL A 216 4.87 20.67 -0.69
CA VAL A 216 3.96 19.91 0.19
C VAL A 216 4.64 19.72 1.53
N ILE A 217 3.98 20.12 2.62
CA ILE A 217 4.59 20.10 3.95
C ILE A 217 3.76 19.29 4.94
N VAL A 218 4.44 18.72 5.92
CA VAL A 218 3.82 18.31 7.18
C VAL A 218 4.09 19.37 8.23
N VAL A 219 3.07 19.69 9.02
CA VAL A 219 3.14 20.65 10.13
C VAL A 219 2.90 19.85 11.41
N SER A 220 3.97 19.52 12.15
CA SER A 220 3.86 18.67 13.34
C SER A 220 3.01 19.27 14.45
N ASP A 221 3.00 20.61 14.54
CA ASP A 221 2.27 21.34 15.59
C ASP A 221 0.76 21.29 15.36
N ALA A 222 0.33 21.02 14.12
CA ALA A 222 -1.03 20.64 13.82
C ALA A 222 -1.19 19.14 14.07
N VAL A 223 -1.94 18.78 15.09
CA VAL A 223 -2.15 17.37 15.48
C VAL A 223 -3.58 16.94 15.19
N ALA A 224 -3.77 15.72 14.70
CA ALA A 224 -5.07 15.08 14.59
C ALA A 224 -5.00 13.60 15.00
N PHE A 225 -6.10 13.07 15.55
CA PHE A 225 -6.24 11.67 15.94
C PHE A 225 -6.97 10.91 14.85
N HIS A 226 -6.43 9.78 14.39
CA HIS A 226 -6.98 9.03 13.25
C HIS A 226 -7.21 7.56 13.59
N ALA A 227 -8.39 7.03 13.27
CA ALA A 227 -8.73 5.62 13.55
C ALA A 227 -8.29 4.65 12.45
N GLN A 228 -8.00 5.16 11.24
CA GLN A 228 -7.65 4.35 10.07
C GLN A 228 -8.68 3.25 9.79
N ALA A 229 -9.98 3.54 9.94
CA ALA A 229 -11.05 2.55 9.98
C ALA A 229 -11.07 1.63 8.74
N SER A 230 -10.95 2.21 7.54
CA SER A 230 -10.92 1.45 6.29
C SER A 230 -9.60 0.67 6.09
N ALA A 231 -8.47 1.23 6.51
CA ALA A 231 -7.16 0.59 6.34
C ALA A 231 -6.90 -0.55 7.34
N THR A 232 -7.57 -0.51 8.49
CA THR A 232 -7.47 -1.51 9.56
C THR A 232 -8.61 -2.53 9.53
N GLU A 233 -9.39 -2.55 8.44
CA GLU A 233 -10.53 -3.45 8.22
C GLU A 233 -11.64 -3.35 9.30
N ARG A 234 -11.70 -2.22 10.03
CA ARG A 234 -12.78 -1.92 10.99
C ARG A 234 -14.07 -1.47 10.31
N ARG A 235 -13.97 -1.10 9.03
CA ARG A 235 -15.07 -0.70 8.16
C ARG A 235 -15.00 -1.47 6.84
N THR A 236 -16.15 -1.93 6.35
CA THR A 236 -16.28 -2.52 5.01
C THR A 236 -16.06 -1.47 3.93
N ILE A 237 -15.40 -1.83 2.83
CA ILE A 237 -15.11 -0.91 1.74
C ILE A 237 -16.10 -1.16 0.60
N ASP A 238 -16.95 -0.17 0.33
CA ASP A 238 -18.02 -0.29 -0.66
C ASP A 238 -17.75 0.47 -1.96
N VAL A 239 -16.49 0.82 -2.26
CA VAL A 239 -16.13 1.62 -3.43
C VAL A 239 -15.97 0.80 -4.72
N GLY A 240 -16.21 1.47 -5.85
CA GLY A 240 -15.91 0.93 -7.17
C GLY A 240 -14.47 0.40 -7.30
N GLY A 241 -14.33 -0.83 -7.79
CA GLY A 241 -13.04 -1.48 -8.00
C GLY A 241 -12.46 -2.21 -6.78
N ALA A 242 -13.10 -2.16 -5.61
CA ALA A 242 -12.82 -3.05 -4.48
C ALA A 242 -13.51 -4.42 -4.70
N LEU A 243 -12.96 -5.24 -5.61
CA LEU A 243 -13.52 -6.57 -5.87
C LEU A 243 -13.62 -7.37 -4.57
N LEU A 244 -14.83 -7.84 -4.24
CA LEU A 244 -15.13 -8.62 -3.02
C LEU A 244 -14.79 -7.89 -1.70
N HIS A 245 -14.84 -6.55 -1.66
CA HIS A 245 -14.56 -5.73 -0.47
C HIS A 245 -13.17 -5.98 0.15
N ARG A 246 -12.15 -6.26 -0.69
CA ARG A 246 -10.78 -6.56 -0.24
C ARG A 246 -9.89 -5.30 -0.18
N PRO A 247 -9.64 -4.70 1.01
CA PRO A 247 -8.79 -3.51 1.16
C PRO A 247 -7.38 -3.68 0.62
N LEU A 248 -6.73 -4.81 0.93
CA LEU A 248 -5.34 -5.03 0.54
C LEU A 248 -5.19 -5.08 -0.98
N LEU A 249 -6.11 -5.75 -1.69
CA LEU A 249 -6.08 -5.81 -3.15
C LEU A 249 -6.17 -4.39 -3.74
N LEU A 250 -7.10 -3.58 -3.24
CA LEU A 250 -7.29 -2.21 -3.70
C LEU A 250 -6.05 -1.34 -3.43
N ASP A 251 -5.53 -1.35 -2.20
CA ASP A 251 -4.34 -0.59 -1.81
C ASP A 251 -3.12 -0.98 -2.68
N ARG A 252 -2.90 -2.28 -2.90
CA ARG A 252 -1.78 -2.78 -3.70
C ARG A 252 -1.91 -2.43 -5.17
N ARG A 253 -3.13 -2.49 -5.72
CA ARG A 253 -3.40 -2.07 -7.10
C ARG A 253 -3.11 -0.57 -7.22
N ASN A 254 -3.65 0.23 -6.31
CA ASN A 254 -3.51 1.68 -6.34
C ASN A 254 -2.04 2.11 -6.14
N ALA A 255 -1.29 1.42 -5.28
CA ALA A 255 0.15 1.64 -5.13
C ALA A 255 0.93 1.41 -6.43
N ALA A 256 0.66 0.29 -7.13
CA ALA A 256 1.29 -0.01 -8.41
C ALA A 256 0.86 1.00 -9.49
N TYR A 257 -0.42 1.38 -9.51
CA TYR A 257 -0.96 2.39 -10.41
C TYR A 257 -0.26 3.74 -10.22
N VAL A 258 -0.16 4.24 -8.98
CA VAL A 258 0.50 5.53 -8.66
C VAL A 258 1.95 5.54 -9.13
N LEU A 259 2.71 4.47 -8.88
CA LEU A 259 4.09 4.37 -9.36
C LEU A 259 4.17 4.39 -10.89
N LEU A 260 3.36 3.58 -11.58
CA LEU A 260 3.41 3.46 -13.03
C LEU A 260 2.85 4.72 -13.74
N ALA A 261 1.86 5.38 -13.16
CA ALA A 261 1.24 6.57 -13.73
C ALA A 261 2.11 7.83 -13.52
N ASN A 262 2.85 7.93 -12.41
CA ASN A 262 3.68 9.10 -12.11
C ASN A 262 5.15 9.00 -12.56
N SER A 263 5.68 7.78 -12.73
CA SER A 263 7.11 7.59 -13.03
C SER A 263 7.52 8.02 -14.45
N SER A 264 8.82 8.21 -14.65
CA SER A 264 9.37 8.43 -15.99
C SER A 264 9.10 7.23 -16.90
N TRP A 265 8.78 7.47 -18.18
CA TRP A 265 8.32 6.41 -19.08
C TRP A 265 9.37 5.32 -19.33
N TRP A 266 10.65 5.69 -19.35
CA TRP A 266 11.78 4.76 -19.47
C TRP A 266 11.92 3.80 -18.28
N LEU A 267 11.41 4.17 -17.11
CA LEU A 267 11.45 3.31 -15.92
C LEU A 267 10.31 2.30 -15.89
N LEU A 268 9.30 2.42 -16.76
CA LEU A 268 8.12 1.57 -16.71
C LEU A 268 8.44 0.08 -16.86
N PRO A 269 9.25 -0.37 -17.84
CA PRO A 269 9.56 -1.80 -17.95
C PRO A 269 10.22 -2.34 -16.67
N TRP A 270 11.15 -1.56 -16.11
CA TRP A 270 11.84 -1.92 -14.88
C TRP A 270 10.88 -1.96 -13.67
N LEU A 271 10.05 -0.93 -13.51
CA LEU A 271 9.06 -0.87 -12.44
C LEU A 271 8.02 -1.99 -12.55
N SER A 272 7.57 -2.33 -13.76
CA SER A 272 6.65 -3.44 -13.99
C SER A 272 7.28 -4.78 -13.57
N ILE A 273 8.54 -5.04 -13.95
CA ILE A 273 9.27 -6.24 -13.54
C ILE A 273 9.46 -6.26 -12.02
N GLN A 274 9.85 -5.11 -11.43
CA GLN A 274 10.07 -5.00 -9.99
C GLN A 274 8.79 -5.21 -9.18
N LEU A 275 7.68 -4.59 -9.60
CA LEU A 275 6.38 -4.72 -8.95
C LEU A 275 5.89 -6.17 -9.04
N LEU A 276 5.95 -6.77 -10.23
CA LEU A 276 5.57 -8.17 -10.44
C LEU A 276 6.44 -9.13 -9.61
N GLY A 277 7.76 -8.97 -9.65
CA GLY A 277 8.68 -9.77 -8.85
C GLY A 277 8.43 -9.64 -7.34
N SER A 278 8.15 -8.41 -6.87
CA SER A 278 7.82 -8.18 -5.46
C SER A 278 6.47 -8.78 -5.07
N ALA A 279 5.47 -8.74 -5.96
CA ALA A 279 4.16 -9.34 -5.75
C ALA A 279 4.27 -10.87 -5.70
N ILE A 280 5.06 -11.48 -6.59
CA ILE A 280 5.35 -12.93 -6.55
C ILE A 280 6.04 -13.30 -5.23
N GLY A 281 7.05 -12.54 -4.82
CA GLY A 281 7.74 -12.78 -3.55
C GLY A 281 6.80 -12.71 -2.34
N ARG A 282 5.94 -11.69 -2.26
CA ARG A 282 4.93 -11.57 -1.18
C ARG A 282 3.85 -12.64 -1.27
N ALA A 283 3.41 -13.00 -2.46
CA ALA A 283 2.43 -14.07 -2.66
C ALA A 283 2.97 -15.41 -2.17
N LEU A 284 4.24 -15.74 -2.47
CA LEU A 284 4.90 -16.94 -1.96
C LEU A 284 4.94 -16.94 -0.43
N VAL A 285 5.29 -15.82 0.18
CA VAL A 285 5.26 -15.66 1.64
C VAL A 285 3.85 -15.91 2.20
N TYR A 286 2.81 -15.32 1.60
CA TYR A 286 1.43 -15.51 2.04
C TYR A 286 0.94 -16.94 1.85
N LEU A 287 1.30 -17.61 0.76
CA LEU A 287 0.99 -19.03 0.54
C LEU A 287 1.63 -19.90 1.62
N VAL A 288 2.91 -19.64 1.90
CA VAL A 288 3.65 -20.26 2.99
C VAL A 288 2.96 -19.94 4.33
N ALA A 289 2.36 -18.76 4.49
CA ALA A 289 1.59 -18.37 5.68
C ALA A 289 0.26 -19.12 5.84
N LYS A 290 -0.15 -19.89 4.84
CA LYS A 290 -1.50 -20.45 4.67
C LYS A 290 -2.57 -19.35 4.51
N LEU A 291 -2.19 -18.26 3.85
CA LEU A 291 -3.05 -17.12 3.54
C LEU A 291 -3.24 -16.98 2.00
N PRO A 292 -3.90 -17.95 1.35
CA PRO A 292 -4.02 -17.97 -0.11
C PRO A 292 -4.84 -16.79 -0.68
N GLY A 293 -5.78 -16.24 0.10
CA GLY A 293 -6.54 -15.04 -0.28
C GLY A 293 -5.61 -13.85 -0.53
N TYR A 294 -4.82 -13.48 0.48
CA TYR A 294 -3.84 -12.39 0.39
C TYR A 294 -2.76 -12.64 -0.67
N ALA A 295 -2.36 -13.91 -0.88
CA ALA A 295 -1.45 -14.25 -1.99
C ALA A 295 -2.06 -13.94 -3.36
N SER A 296 -3.33 -14.30 -3.55
CA SER A 296 -4.05 -13.98 -4.79
C SER A 296 -4.23 -12.48 -4.98
N ASP A 297 -4.47 -11.73 -3.89
CA ASP A 297 -4.66 -10.28 -3.93
C ASP A 297 -3.42 -9.54 -4.41
N GLU A 298 -2.23 -9.95 -3.94
CA GLU A 298 -0.94 -9.39 -4.40
C GLU A 298 -0.71 -9.59 -5.89
N LEU A 299 -1.00 -10.79 -6.41
CA LEU A 299 -0.81 -11.12 -7.82
C LEU A 299 -1.84 -10.43 -8.70
N LEU A 300 -3.13 -10.49 -8.33
CA LEU A 300 -4.23 -9.88 -9.09
C LEU A 300 -4.06 -8.37 -9.18
N ALA A 301 -3.71 -7.71 -8.07
CA ALA A 301 -3.50 -6.27 -8.02
C ALA A 301 -2.52 -5.76 -9.10
N VAL A 302 -1.38 -6.44 -9.26
CA VAL A 302 -0.36 -6.06 -10.24
C VAL A 302 -0.68 -6.59 -11.64
N ALA A 303 -1.13 -7.84 -11.76
CA ALA A 303 -1.40 -8.46 -13.05
C ALA A 303 -2.50 -7.74 -13.84
N THR A 304 -3.59 -7.33 -13.19
CA THR A 304 -4.69 -6.61 -13.85
C THR A 304 -4.21 -5.30 -14.49
N LEU A 305 -3.33 -4.57 -13.81
CA LEU A 305 -2.77 -3.32 -14.33
C LEU A 305 -1.82 -3.53 -15.51
N LEU A 306 -0.99 -4.57 -15.45
CA LEU A 306 -0.04 -4.86 -16.53
C LEU A 306 -0.74 -5.40 -17.79
N ILE A 307 -1.79 -6.20 -17.63
CA ILE A 307 -2.57 -6.75 -18.75
C ILE A 307 -3.45 -5.69 -19.40
N ARG A 308 -4.02 -4.76 -18.60
CA ARG A 308 -4.90 -3.69 -19.08
C ARG A 308 -4.33 -2.30 -18.74
N PRO A 309 -3.28 -1.85 -19.46
CA PRO A 309 -2.57 -0.60 -19.15
C PRO A 309 -3.34 0.67 -19.55
N GLY A 310 -4.56 0.56 -20.09
CA GLY A 310 -5.33 1.70 -20.61
C GLY A 310 -5.51 2.83 -19.60
N ALA A 311 -5.85 2.49 -18.34
CA ALA A 311 -5.97 3.47 -17.25
C ALA A 311 -4.64 4.20 -17.00
N ILE A 312 -3.51 3.47 -16.97
CA ILE A 312 -2.17 4.03 -16.78
C ILE A 312 -1.83 4.99 -17.94
N LEU A 313 -2.08 4.59 -19.18
CA LEU A 313 -1.78 5.42 -20.35
C LEU A 313 -2.61 6.71 -20.37
N ASN A 314 -3.90 6.62 -20.03
CA ASN A 314 -4.78 7.78 -19.94
C ASN A 314 -4.36 8.73 -18.82
N ALA A 315 -4.04 8.20 -17.63
CA ALA A 315 -3.54 8.98 -16.51
C ALA A 315 -2.26 9.73 -16.87
N ARG A 316 -1.31 9.06 -17.50
CA ARG A 316 -0.05 9.66 -17.96
C ARG A 316 -0.27 10.78 -18.98
N LYS A 317 -1.22 10.59 -19.90
CA LYS A 317 -1.58 11.61 -20.90
C LYS A 317 -2.16 12.86 -20.23
N ASN A 318 -3.03 12.67 -19.23
CA ASN A 318 -3.64 13.77 -18.48
C ASN A 318 -2.61 14.51 -17.62
N ARG A 319 -1.79 13.78 -16.86
CA ARG A 319 -0.74 14.32 -15.98
C ARG A 319 0.36 15.07 -16.72
N LYS A 320 0.58 14.77 -18.01
CA LYS A 320 1.53 15.51 -18.85
C LYS A 320 1.10 16.98 -19.04
N LYS A 321 -0.19 17.30 -18.93
CA LYS A 321 -0.73 18.66 -19.17
C LYS A 321 -0.33 19.66 -18.08
N THR A 322 -0.29 19.21 -16.82
CA THR A 322 0.01 20.05 -15.64
C THR A 322 1.45 19.87 -15.15
N ARG A 323 2.22 19.01 -15.80
CA ARG A 323 3.62 18.75 -15.43
C ARG A 323 4.51 19.90 -15.88
N MET A 324 5.09 20.60 -14.90
CA MET A 324 6.04 21.69 -15.11
C MET A 324 7.49 21.24 -14.95
N ILE A 325 7.76 20.28 -14.06
CA ILE A 325 9.12 19.79 -13.78
C ILE A 325 9.28 18.29 -14.03
N SER A 326 10.52 17.82 -14.01
CA SER A 326 10.81 16.39 -14.20
C SER A 326 10.25 15.55 -13.05
N PRO A 327 9.63 14.39 -13.31
CA PRO A 327 9.19 13.46 -12.26
C PRO A 327 10.32 12.99 -11.34
N ARG A 328 11.58 13.18 -11.72
CA ARG A 328 12.75 12.88 -10.88
C ARG A 328 12.87 13.79 -9.66
N VAL A 329 12.22 14.95 -9.61
CA VAL A 329 12.24 15.82 -8.41
C VAL A 329 11.72 15.05 -7.19
N VAL A 330 10.76 14.16 -7.40
CA VAL A 330 10.19 13.31 -6.34
C VAL A 330 11.17 12.28 -5.79
N ALA A 331 12.26 11.94 -6.50
CA ALA A 331 13.22 10.94 -6.02
C ALA A 331 13.91 11.35 -4.71
N SER A 332 13.97 12.65 -4.40
CA SER A 332 14.47 13.16 -3.10
C SER A 332 13.59 12.77 -1.92
N TYR A 333 12.28 12.55 -2.15
CA TYR A 333 11.32 12.14 -1.13
C TYR A 333 11.07 10.63 -1.09
N ILE A 334 11.58 9.87 -2.07
CA ILE A 334 11.47 8.42 -2.08
C ILE A 334 12.54 7.85 -1.14
N PRO A 335 12.17 6.99 -0.17
CA PRO A 335 13.13 6.45 0.79
C PRO A 335 14.20 5.60 0.10
N PRO A 336 15.49 5.72 0.50
CA PRO A 336 16.55 4.88 -0.05
C PRO A 336 16.28 3.39 0.26
N ARG A 337 16.70 2.49 -0.64
CA ARG A 337 16.44 1.05 -0.47
C ARG A 337 17.01 0.49 0.84
N TRP A 338 18.13 1.03 1.32
CA TRP A 338 18.75 0.62 2.57
C TRP A 338 17.94 1.00 3.81
N SER A 339 17.24 2.16 3.82
CA SER A 339 16.38 2.50 4.96
C SER A 339 15.18 1.57 5.04
N GLN A 340 14.63 1.18 3.89
CA GLN A 340 13.54 0.21 3.81
C GLN A 340 13.96 -1.16 4.36
N LEU A 341 15.16 -1.63 3.98
CA LEU A 341 15.69 -2.89 4.49
C LEU A 341 15.96 -2.82 6.00
N ARG A 342 16.56 -1.72 6.47
CA ARG A 342 16.82 -1.51 7.90
C ARG A 342 15.54 -1.52 8.73
N LEU A 343 14.50 -0.81 8.28
CA LEU A 343 13.20 -0.80 8.95
C LEU A 343 12.55 -2.19 8.95
N SER A 344 12.66 -2.93 7.85
CA SER A 344 12.17 -4.30 7.81
C SER A 344 12.92 -5.20 8.80
N LEU A 345 14.23 -5.04 8.94
CA LEU A 345 15.05 -5.81 9.88
C LEU A 345 14.76 -5.43 11.34
N SER A 346 14.57 -4.15 11.65
CA SER A 346 14.19 -3.71 13.00
C SER A 346 12.84 -4.27 13.40
N ASN A 347 11.83 -4.21 12.51
CA ASN A 347 10.51 -4.78 12.77
C ASN A 347 10.54 -6.30 13.00
N ILE A 348 11.40 -7.02 12.26
CA ILE A 348 11.59 -8.46 12.47
C ILE A 348 12.27 -8.71 13.82
N ALA A 349 13.33 -7.97 14.13
CA ALA A 349 14.06 -8.10 15.40
C ALA A 349 13.17 -7.80 16.61
N GLU A 350 12.32 -6.77 16.51
CA GLU A 350 11.36 -6.40 17.53
C GLU A 350 10.28 -7.46 17.72
N SER A 351 9.70 -8.00 16.62
CA SER A 351 8.74 -9.10 16.71
C SER A 351 9.35 -10.37 17.31
N ILE A 352 10.64 -10.62 17.10
CA ILE A 352 11.37 -11.72 17.75
C ILE A 352 11.59 -11.40 19.23
N ARG A 353 11.97 -10.15 19.57
CA ARG A 353 12.20 -9.69 20.95
C ARG A 353 10.94 -9.76 21.80
N GLU A 354 9.83 -9.20 21.33
CA GLU A 354 8.50 -9.25 21.99
C GLU A 354 8.09 -10.71 22.31
N ARG A 355 8.53 -11.65 21.48
CA ARG A 355 8.22 -13.07 21.64
C ARG A 355 9.15 -13.81 22.59
N LEU A 356 10.42 -13.40 22.68
CA LEU A 356 11.43 -14.01 23.56
C LEU A 356 11.40 -13.42 24.97
N LEU A 357 11.10 -12.13 25.08
CA LEU A 357 10.96 -11.37 26.31
C LEU A 357 9.58 -10.70 26.27
N PRO A 358 8.49 -11.44 26.54
CA PRO A 358 7.20 -10.80 26.78
C PRO A 358 7.39 -9.86 27.98
N THR A 359 7.33 -8.56 27.74
CA THR A 359 7.31 -7.58 28.82
C THR A 359 5.96 -7.72 29.51
N ASP A 360 5.95 -8.19 30.75
CA ASP A 360 4.83 -8.00 31.68
C ASP A 360 4.77 -6.50 32.03
N ALA A 361 4.47 -5.67 31.04
CA ALA A 361 4.09 -4.30 31.31
C ALA A 361 2.63 -4.36 31.78
N GLU A 362 2.43 -4.49 33.09
CA GLU A 362 1.13 -4.18 33.67
C GLU A 362 0.71 -2.79 33.19
N PRO A 363 -0.47 -2.64 32.58
CA PRO A 363 -0.98 -1.31 32.27
C PRO A 363 -1.16 -0.58 33.60
N THR A 364 -0.41 0.52 33.77
CA THR A 364 -0.60 1.43 34.89
C THR A 364 -2.10 1.75 35.04
N PRO A 365 -2.71 1.56 36.22
CA PRO A 365 -4.14 1.72 36.39
C PRO A 365 -4.48 3.21 36.48
N SER A 366 -4.74 3.85 35.33
CA SER A 366 -5.53 5.08 35.30
C SER A 366 -7.01 4.70 35.23
N SER A 367 -7.59 4.61 36.42
CA SER A 367 -9.01 4.63 36.78
C SER A 367 -10.07 4.73 35.66
N ILE A 368 -10.80 3.62 35.49
CA ILE A 368 -12.27 3.50 35.48
C ILE A 368 -13.01 4.43 34.51
N GLU A 369 -13.27 3.93 33.30
CA GLU A 369 -14.63 3.67 32.81
C GLU A 369 -14.56 2.68 31.65
N LEU A 370 -15.28 1.58 31.84
CA LEU A 370 -15.61 0.48 30.91
C LEU A 370 -15.34 0.77 29.43
N ASN A 371 -14.46 -0.02 28.82
CA ASN A 371 -14.53 -0.31 27.39
C ASN A 371 -14.43 -1.82 27.19
N GLU A 372 -15.57 -2.51 27.34
CA GLU A 372 -15.76 -3.89 26.86
C GLU A 372 -15.55 -4.00 25.33
N ASP A 373 -15.35 -2.87 24.64
CA ASP A 373 -15.00 -2.77 23.23
C ASP A 373 -13.51 -3.03 22.93
N GLU A 374 -12.61 -2.99 23.92
CA GLU A 374 -11.16 -3.15 23.68
C GLU A 374 -10.80 -4.55 23.14
N ASP A 375 -11.58 -5.58 23.50
CA ASP A 375 -11.46 -6.95 22.99
C ASP A 375 -12.15 -7.17 21.63
N LEU A 376 -13.03 -6.27 21.19
CA LEU A 376 -13.64 -6.30 19.84
C LEU A 376 -12.79 -5.55 18.80
N LEU A 377 -11.75 -4.83 19.23
CA LEU A 377 -11.02 -3.85 18.42
C LEU A 377 -9.59 -4.28 18.03
N VAL A 378 -9.27 -5.57 18.20
CA VAL A 378 -8.02 -6.15 17.67
C VAL A 378 -8.07 -6.11 16.14
N PRO A 379 -7.08 -5.52 15.45
CA PRO A 379 -7.05 -5.52 13.99
C PRO A 379 -7.13 -6.96 13.46
N ILE A 380 -7.94 -7.19 12.42
CA ILE A 380 -7.97 -8.46 11.70
C ILE A 380 -6.59 -8.64 11.04
N SER A 381 -5.78 -9.46 11.69
CA SER A 381 -4.64 -10.20 11.14
C SER A 381 -3.73 -9.40 10.18
N THR A 382 -2.79 -8.63 10.75
CA THR A 382 -1.47 -8.59 10.10
C THR A 382 -0.92 -10.00 10.15
N ALA A 383 -0.60 -10.58 8.99
CA ALA A 383 -0.03 -11.92 8.92
C ALA A 383 1.19 -12.00 9.84
N LYS A 384 1.02 -12.58 11.03
CA LYS A 384 2.10 -12.75 12.00
C LYS A 384 3.09 -13.71 11.37
N TRP A 385 4.17 -13.19 10.78
CA TRP A 385 5.28 -13.99 10.26
C TRP A 385 5.84 -14.96 11.33
N SER A 386 5.64 -14.63 12.60
CA SER A 386 5.96 -15.51 13.73
C SER A 386 5.11 -16.80 13.78
N SER A 387 3.91 -16.82 13.19
CA SER A 387 3.06 -18.03 13.07
C SER A 387 3.55 -18.99 11.98
N LEU A 388 4.24 -18.48 10.96
CA LEU A 388 4.94 -19.29 9.96
C LEU A 388 6.10 -20.05 10.58
N LEU A 389 6.94 -19.35 11.37
CA LEU A 389 8.09 -19.94 12.05
C LEU A 389 7.70 -20.94 13.14
N ARG A 390 6.43 -20.96 13.58
CA ARG A 390 5.88 -21.97 14.50
C ARG A 390 5.50 -23.27 13.81
N LYS A 391 5.48 -23.32 12.46
CA LYS A 391 5.13 -24.52 11.69
C LYS A 391 6.44 -25.22 11.28
N PRO A 392 6.90 -26.27 12.00
CA PRO A 392 8.19 -26.90 11.74
C PRO A 392 8.30 -27.47 10.33
N GLN A 393 7.19 -28.01 9.79
CA GLN A 393 7.12 -28.52 8.42
C GLN A 393 7.45 -27.43 7.40
N LEU A 394 6.98 -26.22 7.62
CA LEU A 394 7.19 -25.10 6.71
C LEU A 394 8.64 -24.59 6.73
N VAL A 395 9.21 -24.46 7.92
CA VAL A 395 10.62 -24.08 8.10
C VAL A 395 11.51 -25.13 7.44
N ALA A 396 11.18 -26.41 7.61
CA ALA A 396 11.86 -27.51 6.93
C ALA A 396 11.71 -27.42 5.40
N THR A 397 10.51 -27.17 4.86
CA THR A 397 10.31 -27.01 3.41
C THR A 397 11.12 -25.84 2.84
N ILE A 398 11.09 -24.67 3.48
CA ILE A 398 11.87 -23.49 3.04
C ILE A 398 13.37 -23.76 3.12
N ALA A 399 13.84 -24.36 4.23
CA ALA A 399 15.23 -24.70 4.39
C ALA A 399 15.69 -25.70 3.33
N ILE A 400 14.92 -26.77 3.09
CA ILE A 400 15.22 -27.78 2.07
C ILE A 400 15.22 -27.15 0.68
N LEU A 401 14.26 -26.28 0.35
CA LEU A 401 14.24 -25.55 -0.92
C LEU A 401 15.49 -24.68 -1.09
N PHE A 402 15.83 -23.89 -0.06
CA PHE A 402 17.01 -23.04 -0.07
C PHE A 402 18.30 -23.84 -0.24
N PHE A 403 18.50 -24.88 0.57
CA PHE A 403 19.67 -25.76 0.48
C PHE A 403 19.72 -26.47 -0.87
N THR A 404 18.59 -26.93 -1.40
CA THR A 404 18.51 -27.57 -2.72
C THR A 404 18.98 -26.60 -3.80
N ILE A 405 18.49 -25.36 -3.83
CA ILE A 405 18.90 -24.35 -4.81
C ILE A 405 20.39 -24.02 -4.68
N VAL A 406 20.89 -23.80 -3.46
CA VAL A 406 22.29 -23.44 -3.21
C VAL A 406 23.23 -24.57 -3.61
N TRP A 407 22.89 -25.83 -3.30
CA TRP A 407 23.71 -26.98 -3.67
C TRP A 407 23.54 -27.39 -5.13
N SER A 408 22.39 -27.10 -5.75
CA SER A 408 22.13 -27.38 -7.16
C SER A 408 22.58 -26.26 -8.10
N ARG A 409 23.13 -25.14 -7.58
CA ARG A 409 23.52 -23.98 -8.40
C ARG A 409 24.52 -24.32 -9.52
N ASN A 410 25.39 -25.31 -9.27
CA ASN A 410 26.38 -25.80 -10.23
C ASN A 410 25.84 -26.95 -11.11
N ARG A 411 24.57 -27.35 -10.94
CA ARG A 411 23.92 -28.44 -11.69
C ARG A 411 23.01 -27.94 -12.82
N LEU A 412 22.92 -26.62 -13.00
CA LEU A 412 22.17 -26.01 -14.10
C LEU A 412 23.02 -26.07 -15.38
N GLY A 413 22.90 -27.16 -16.14
CA GLY A 413 23.70 -27.42 -17.34
C GLY A 413 23.71 -28.89 -17.72
N SER A 414 24.59 -29.28 -18.65
CA SER A 414 24.79 -30.70 -19.00
C SER A 414 25.38 -31.46 -17.80
N LEU A 415 24.61 -32.40 -17.25
CA LEU A 415 25.11 -33.31 -16.23
C LEU A 415 25.99 -34.36 -16.92
N VAL A 416 27.30 -34.22 -16.75
CA VAL A 416 28.30 -35.18 -17.22
C VAL A 416 29.09 -35.67 -16.01
N GLY A 417 29.17 -37.00 -15.83
CA GLY A 417 29.94 -37.62 -14.75
C GLY A 417 30.56 -38.92 -15.23
N GLY A 418 31.66 -39.35 -14.60
CA GLY A 418 32.45 -40.50 -15.06
C GLY A 418 31.72 -41.85 -15.08
N ALA A 419 30.53 -41.94 -14.45
CA ALA A 419 29.68 -43.13 -14.43
C ALA A 419 28.25 -42.88 -14.98
N LEU A 420 27.97 -41.67 -15.49
CA LEU A 420 26.65 -41.30 -16.01
C LEU A 420 26.74 -41.03 -17.52
N PRO A 421 25.84 -41.60 -18.34
CA PRO A 421 25.77 -41.26 -19.75
C PRO A 421 25.42 -39.77 -19.92
N ALA A 422 25.91 -39.17 -21.01
CA ALA A 422 25.59 -37.79 -21.34
C ALA A 422 24.07 -37.61 -21.41
N THR A 423 23.58 -36.53 -20.80
CA THR A 423 22.14 -36.23 -20.81
C THR A 423 21.70 -35.94 -22.25
N PRO A 424 20.72 -36.65 -22.81
CA PRO A 424 20.23 -36.36 -24.16
C PRO A 424 19.68 -34.95 -24.26
N GLU A 425 19.85 -34.30 -25.41
CA GLU A 425 19.40 -32.91 -25.61
C GLU A 425 17.90 -32.80 -25.88
N SER A 426 17.28 -33.85 -26.46
CA SER A 426 15.87 -33.85 -26.81
C SER A 426 15.07 -35.08 -26.34
N ALA A 427 13.77 -34.87 -26.13
CA ALA A 427 12.81 -35.95 -25.89
C ALA A 427 12.68 -36.91 -27.09
N MET A 428 12.93 -36.42 -28.31
CA MET A 428 12.88 -37.24 -29.52
C MET A 428 14.01 -38.27 -29.52
N ASP A 429 15.20 -37.88 -29.05
CA ASP A 429 16.34 -38.80 -28.94
C ASP A 429 16.08 -39.89 -27.89
N LEU A 430 15.38 -39.55 -26.80
CA LEU A 430 14.93 -40.54 -25.81
C LEU A 430 13.90 -41.51 -26.40
N TRP A 431 12.93 -41.03 -27.19
CA TRP A 431 11.97 -41.90 -27.86
C TRP A 431 12.62 -42.82 -28.89
N ARG A 432 13.59 -42.31 -29.67
CA ARG A 432 14.39 -43.12 -30.59
C ARG A 432 15.19 -44.18 -29.86
N SER A 433 15.91 -43.77 -28.81
CA SER A 433 16.66 -44.71 -27.96
C SER A 433 15.76 -45.76 -27.33
N TYR A 434 14.50 -45.45 -27.01
CA TYR A 434 13.58 -46.44 -26.44
C TYR A 434 13.03 -47.43 -27.46
N LEU A 435 12.81 -46.99 -28.70
CA LEU A 435 12.21 -47.79 -29.78
C LEU A 435 13.23 -48.56 -30.62
N GLU A 436 14.51 -48.21 -30.53
CA GLU A 436 15.59 -48.91 -31.22
C GLU A 436 15.76 -50.33 -30.68
N SER A 437 15.99 -51.27 -31.59
CA SER A 437 16.28 -52.68 -31.26
C SER A 437 17.75 -52.94 -30.95
N TRP A 438 18.62 -51.96 -31.20
CA TRP A 438 20.06 -52.05 -30.98
C TRP A 438 20.58 -50.76 -30.35
N HIS A 439 21.40 -50.89 -29.31
CA HIS A 439 21.95 -49.77 -28.56
C HIS A 439 23.48 -49.86 -28.50
N GLN A 440 24.14 -48.70 -28.68
CA GLN A 440 25.59 -48.58 -28.63
C GLN A 440 26.10 -48.50 -27.17
N VAL A 441 25.96 -49.59 -26.43
CA VAL A 441 26.51 -49.73 -25.07
C VAL A 441 27.65 -50.75 -25.10
N GLY A 442 28.87 -50.34 -24.79
CA GLY A 442 30.06 -51.19 -24.92
C GLY A 442 30.35 -51.55 -26.39
N MET A 443 30.31 -52.85 -26.72
CA MET A 443 30.44 -53.34 -28.12
C MET A 443 29.09 -53.47 -28.86
N GLY A 444 27.99 -53.03 -28.24
CA GLY A 444 26.63 -53.13 -28.78
C GLY A 444 25.75 -54.10 -27.99
N SER A 445 24.47 -53.76 -27.84
CA SER A 445 23.49 -54.53 -27.07
C SER A 445 22.14 -54.55 -27.76
N THR A 446 21.44 -55.68 -27.71
CA THR A 446 20.04 -55.85 -28.18
C THR A 446 19.05 -55.92 -27.02
N ILE A 447 19.52 -55.65 -25.79
CA ILE A 447 18.66 -55.61 -24.62
C ILE A 447 17.73 -54.41 -24.74
N ALA A 448 16.43 -54.64 -24.55
CA ALA A 448 15.44 -53.57 -24.62
C ALA A 448 15.76 -52.43 -23.65
N SER A 449 15.55 -51.21 -24.11
CA SER A 449 15.72 -50.03 -23.27
C SER A 449 14.81 -50.08 -22.04
N PRO A 450 15.31 -49.68 -20.86
CA PRO A 450 14.50 -49.64 -19.66
C PRO A 450 13.26 -48.75 -19.80
N THR A 451 12.16 -49.13 -19.14
CA THR A 451 10.88 -48.41 -19.18
C THR A 451 10.95 -46.98 -18.64
N TRP A 452 11.92 -46.67 -17.76
CA TRP A 452 12.12 -45.31 -17.26
C TRP A 452 12.52 -44.33 -18.38
N VAL A 453 13.15 -44.80 -19.46
CA VAL A 453 13.54 -43.95 -20.61
C VAL A 453 12.29 -43.38 -21.29
N ALA A 454 11.27 -44.21 -21.51
CA ALA A 454 9.99 -43.77 -22.07
C ALA A 454 9.25 -42.78 -21.15
N LEU A 455 9.34 -42.98 -19.84
CA LEU A 455 8.73 -42.08 -18.87
C LEU A 455 9.40 -40.69 -18.88
N ILE A 456 10.74 -40.66 -18.92
CA ILE A 456 11.49 -39.39 -19.08
C ILE A 456 11.19 -38.76 -20.43
N ALA A 457 11.10 -39.54 -21.51
CA ALA A 457 10.75 -39.04 -22.85
C ALA A 457 9.39 -38.35 -22.85
N ALA A 458 8.35 -39.00 -22.32
CA ALA A 458 6.99 -38.46 -22.23
C ALA A 458 6.94 -37.16 -21.42
N LEU A 459 7.57 -37.13 -20.23
CA LEU A 459 7.58 -35.95 -19.37
C LEU A 459 8.42 -34.81 -19.99
N SER A 460 9.50 -35.14 -20.71
CA SER A 460 10.30 -34.17 -21.45
C SER A 460 9.54 -33.58 -22.64
N THR A 461 8.65 -34.34 -23.28
CA THR A 461 7.76 -33.85 -24.34
C THR A 461 6.82 -32.76 -23.81
N ILE A 462 6.33 -32.89 -22.57
CA ILE A 462 5.49 -31.86 -21.91
C ILE A 462 6.29 -30.55 -21.72
N LEU A 463 7.60 -30.63 -21.43
CA LEU A 463 8.48 -29.46 -21.32
C LEU A 463 9.11 -29.08 -22.67
N PHE A 464 8.29 -29.00 -23.72
CA PHE A 464 8.68 -28.57 -25.06
C PHE A 464 9.82 -29.39 -25.68
N GLY A 465 9.93 -30.66 -25.31
CA GLY A 465 10.94 -31.58 -25.83
C GLY A 465 12.35 -31.42 -25.24
N LYS A 466 12.53 -30.60 -24.19
CA LYS A 466 13.84 -30.36 -23.57
C LYS A 466 14.09 -31.29 -22.37
N SER A 467 14.80 -32.39 -22.61
CA SER A 467 15.11 -33.41 -21.59
C SER A 467 16.03 -32.91 -20.48
N ALA A 468 17.06 -32.13 -20.82
CA ALA A 468 17.96 -31.55 -19.81
C ALA A 468 17.23 -30.63 -18.81
N LEU A 469 16.22 -29.89 -19.30
CA LEU A 469 15.41 -29.01 -18.48
C LEU A 469 14.49 -29.80 -17.55
N PHE A 470 13.84 -30.85 -18.06
CA PHE A 470 13.03 -31.75 -17.23
C PHE A 470 13.86 -32.41 -16.12
N ILE A 471 15.02 -32.98 -16.44
CA ILE A 471 15.89 -33.65 -15.46
C ILE A 471 16.36 -32.66 -14.38
N SER A 472 16.74 -31.45 -14.77
CA SER A 472 17.13 -30.39 -13.82
C SER A 472 15.98 -30.02 -12.88
N LEU A 473 14.77 -29.86 -13.42
CA LEU A 473 13.58 -29.55 -12.62
C LEU A 473 13.20 -30.70 -11.70
N PHE A 474 13.31 -31.94 -12.17
CA PHE A 474 13.04 -33.14 -11.40
C PHE A 474 13.96 -33.25 -10.18
N PHE A 475 15.27 -33.07 -10.35
CA PHE A 475 16.22 -33.08 -9.23
C PHE A 475 16.01 -31.92 -8.25
N LEU A 476 15.57 -30.75 -8.74
CA LEU A 476 15.29 -29.60 -7.90
C LEU A 476 13.97 -29.77 -7.11
N MET A 477 12.99 -30.47 -7.69
CA MET A 477 11.68 -30.72 -7.09
C MET A 477 11.63 -32.01 -6.25
N ALA A 478 12.51 -32.99 -6.46
CA ALA A 478 12.46 -34.27 -5.76
C ALA A 478 12.54 -34.14 -4.22
N PRO A 479 13.44 -33.32 -3.64
CA PRO A 479 13.47 -33.10 -2.19
C PRO A 479 12.19 -32.44 -1.66
N LEU A 480 11.60 -31.53 -2.44
CA LEU A 480 10.34 -30.87 -2.11
C LEU A 480 9.16 -31.85 -2.12
N LEU A 481 9.07 -32.68 -3.16
CA LEU A 481 8.02 -33.68 -3.29
C LEU A 481 8.06 -34.67 -2.13
N MET A 482 9.24 -35.11 -1.69
CA MET A 482 9.38 -35.98 -0.52
C MET A 482 8.83 -35.35 0.76
N VAL A 483 9.03 -34.05 0.96
CA VAL A 483 8.53 -33.31 2.14
C VAL A 483 7.01 -33.10 2.11
N ILE A 484 6.41 -33.08 0.91
CA ILE A 484 4.95 -32.93 0.74
C ILE A 484 4.23 -34.27 0.94
N THR A 485 4.88 -35.38 0.56
CA THR A 485 4.33 -36.73 0.67
C THR A 485 4.60 -37.42 2.02
N SER A 486 5.40 -36.79 2.90
CA SER A 486 5.66 -37.23 4.28
C SER A 486 4.87 -36.39 5.27
#